data_AF-A0A8X6YPJ3-F1
#
_entry.id   AF-A0A8X6YPJ3-F1
#
_cell.length_a   1.000
_cell.length_b   1.000
_cell.length_c   1.000
_cell.angle_alpha   90.00
_cell.angle_beta   90.00
_cell.angle_gamma   90.00
#
_symmetry.space_group_name_H-M   'P 1'
#
loop_
_entity.id
_entity.type
_entity.pdbx_description
1 polymer ?
#
loop_
_entity_poly.entity_id
_entity_poly.type
_entity_poly.pdbx_seq_one_letter_code
_entity_poly.pdbx_strand_id
1 'polypeptide(L)'
;MKEITAVMLKCFLLLSLLCFANSLPGVIRLGGLFDSGEIEQEHIFQIAADWVNEDNSILPNSVLKTYKEIHEPDNCFEVSKKGIC
;
A
#
# COMPACT_ATOMS: atom_id res chain seq x y z
N MET A 1 18.60 -40.37 13.96
CA MET A 1 17.97 -39.49 14.98
C MET A 1 18.36 -38.02 14.82
N LYS A 2 19.66 -37.68 14.69
CA LYS A 2 20.13 -36.28 14.55
C LYS A 2 19.53 -35.52 13.35
N GLU A 3 19.44 -36.17 12.20
CA GLU A 3 18.83 -35.58 10.98
C GLU A 3 17.35 -35.21 11.16
N ILE A 4 16.59 -36.07 11.84
CA ILE A 4 15.16 -35.86 12.10
C ILE A 4 14.99 -34.66 13.03
N THR A 5 15.79 -34.57 14.10
CA THR A 5 15.77 -33.42 15.01
C THR A 5 16.15 -32.12 14.31
N ALA A 6 17.11 -32.16 13.38
CA ALA A 6 17.52 -30.99 12.60
C ALA A 6 16.41 -30.51 11.63
N VAL A 7 15.70 -31.43 10.97
CA VAL A 7 14.55 -31.09 10.11
C VAL A 7 13.42 -30.47 10.95
N MET A 8 13.10 -31.08 12.09
CA MET A 8 12.06 -30.57 13.00
C MET A 8 12.39 -29.16 13.52
N LEU A 9 13.66 -28.90 13.86
CA LEU A 9 14.11 -27.59 14.30
C LEU A 9 13.99 -26.54 13.18
N LYS A 10 14.36 -26.89 11.94
CA LYS A 10 14.20 -25.99 10.78
C LYS A 10 12.73 -25.68 10.49
N CYS A 11 11.85 -26.67 10.53
CA CYS A 11 10.41 -26.48 10.35
C CYS A 11 9.84 -25.57 11.45
N PHE A 12 10.25 -25.77 12.70
CA PHE A 12 9.84 -24.92 13.81
C PHE A 12 10.30 -23.46 13.61
N LEU A 13 11.55 -23.27 13.17
CA LEU A 13 12.07 -21.94 12.86
C LEU A 13 11.29 -21.28 11.72
N LEU A 14 11.02 -22.02 10.64
CA LEU A 14 10.26 -21.54 9.49
C LEU A 14 8.84 -21.12 9.87
N LEU A 15 8.16 -21.91 10.71
CA LEU A 15 6.82 -21.62 11.18
C LEU A 15 6.79 -20.35 12.05
N SER A 16 7.79 -20.17 12.91
CA SER A 16 7.92 -18.96 13.72
C SER A 16 8.09 -17.71 12.86
N LEU A 17 8.90 -17.77 11.80
CA LEU A 17 9.09 -16.67 10.84
C LEU A 17 7.79 -16.29 10.12
N LEU A 18 6.93 -17.26 9.79
CA LEU A 18 5.63 -17.00 9.16
C LEU A 18 4.66 -16.28 10.11
N CYS A 19 4.73 -16.51 11.42
CA CYS A 19 3.90 -15.79 12.40
C CYS A 19 4.25 -14.30 12.52
N PHE A 20 5.47 -13.91 12.16
CA PHE A 20 5.92 -12.51 12.15
C PHE A 20 5.84 -11.87 10.76
N ALA A 21 5.44 -12.61 9.73
CA ALA A 21 5.18 -12.06 8.41
C ALA A 21 3.88 -11.27 8.47
N ASN A 22 4.00 -9.94 8.55
CA ASN A 22 2.85 -9.05 8.37
C ASN A 22 2.42 -9.14 6.91
N SER A 23 1.21 -9.63 6.68
CA SER A 23 0.59 -9.55 5.37
C SER A 23 0.29 -8.09 5.03
N LEU A 24 0.16 -7.82 3.73
CA LEU A 24 -0.30 -6.54 3.25
C LEU A 24 -1.70 -6.26 3.84
N PRO A 25 -2.00 -5.03 4.27
CA PRO A 25 -3.31 -4.72 4.82
C PRO A 25 -4.40 -4.97 3.78
N GLY A 26 -5.59 -5.36 4.24
CA GLY A 26 -6.74 -5.58 3.34
C GLY A 26 -7.16 -4.31 2.57
N VAL A 27 -6.79 -3.12 3.06
CA VAL A 27 -6.98 -1.86 2.37
C VAL A 27 -5.68 -1.07 2.39
N ILE A 28 -5.20 -0.68 1.21
CA ILE A 28 -4.03 0.16 1.01
C ILE A 28 -4.53 1.53 0.58
N ARG A 29 -4.15 2.58 1.31
CA ARG A 29 -4.57 3.95 1.01
C ARG A 29 -3.46 4.67 0.28
N LEU A 30 -3.76 5.20 -0.90
CA LEU A 30 -2.82 5.97 -1.72
C LEU A 30 -3.30 7.41 -1.81
N GLY A 31 -2.45 8.37 -1.43
CA GLY A 31 -2.70 9.78 -1.66
C GLY A 31 -2.17 10.20 -3.04
N GLY A 32 -2.91 11.04 -3.74
CA GLY A 32 -2.42 11.75 -4.93
C GLY A 32 -2.53 13.26 -4.69
N LEU A 33 -1.43 13.98 -4.93
CA LEU A 33 -1.39 15.43 -4.88
C LEU A 33 -1.37 15.93 -6.32
N PHE A 34 -2.36 16.73 -6.68
CA PHE A 34 -2.58 17.26 -8.02
C PHE A 34 -2.82 18.76 -7.93
N ASP A 35 -2.33 19.51 -8.92
CA ASP A 35 -2.63 20.94 -9.04
C ASP A 35 -4.06 21.17 -9.53
N SER A 36 -4.62 22.36 -9.29
CA SER A 36 -6.03 22.70 -9.59
C SER A 36 -6.44 22.61 -11.07
N GLY A 37 -5.46 22.45 -11.98
CA GLY A 37 -5.69 22.23 -13.41
C GLY A 37 -5.54 20.76 -13.86
N GLU A 38 -5.10 19.85 -13.00
CA GLU A 38 -4.67 18.48 -13.35
C GLU A 38 -5.80 17.44 -13.21
N ILE A 39 -6.99 17.80 -13.70
CA ILE A 39 -8.19 16.96 -13.60
C ILE A 39 -8.01 15.63 -14.37
N GLU A 40 -7.30 15.67 -15.50
CA GLU A 40 -7.05 14.47 -16.31
C GLU A 40 -6.13 13.48 -15.57
N GLN A 41 -5.10 13.98 -14.91
CA GLN A 41 -4.15 13.18 -14.13
C GLN A 41 -4.82 12.57 -12.90
N GLU A 42 -5.69 13.32 -12.20
CA GLU A 42 -6.50 12.78 -11.10
C GLU A 42 -7.37 11.62 -11.59
N HIS A 43 -8.01 11.78 -12.76
CA HIS A 43 -8.86 10.74 -13.34
C HIS A 43 -8.07 9.50 -13.76
N ILE A 44 -6.90 9.68 -14.39
CA ILE A 44 -6.00 8.59 -14.76
C ILE A 44 -5.51 7.84 -13.50
N PHE A 45 -5.20 8.56 -12.43
CA PHE A 45 -4.79 7.96 -11.16
C PHE A 45 -5.88 7.07 -10.57
N GLN A 46 -7.14 7.52 -10.62
CA GLN A 46 -8.28 6.70 -10.20
C GLN A 46 -8.42 5.45 -11.07
N ILE A 47 -8.40 5.60 -12.40
CA ILE A 47 -8.52 4.48 -13.35
C ILE A 47 -7.42 3.45 -13.11
N ALA A 48 -6.18 3.90 -12.90
CA ALA A 48 -5.05 3.00 -12.66
C ALA A 48 -5.25 2.19 -11.37
N ALA A 49 -5.77 2.80 -10.30
CA ALA A 49 -6.09 2.09 -9.07
C ALA A 49 -7.21 1.06 -9.28
N ASP A 50 -8.21 1.40 -10.09
CA ASP A 50 -9.32 0.49 -10.42
C ASP A 50 -8.83 -0.71 -11.25
N TRP A 51 -7.96 -0.50 -12.24
CA TRP A 51 -7.36 -1.59 -13.01
C TRP A 51 -6.56 -2.57 -12.14
N VAL A 52 -5.81 -2.06 -11.16
CA VAL A 52 -5.07 -2.90 -10.21
C VAL A 52 -6.01 -3.67 -9.29
N ASN A 53 -7.14 -3.08 -8.89
CA ASN A 53 -8.16 -3.75 -8.07
C ASN A 53 -8.92 -4.83 -8.85
N GLU A 54 -9.09 -4.67 -10.17
CA GLU A 54 -9.72 -5.68 -11.04
C GLU A 54 -8.80 -6.88 -11.29
N ASP A 55 -7.49 -6.67 -11.31
CA ASP A 55 -6.49 -7.72 -11.51
C ASP A 55 -6.12 -8.43 -10.18
N ASN A 56 -6.82 -9.54 -9.91
CA ASN A 56 -6.56 -10.41 -8.75
C ASN A 56 -5.16 -11.05 -8.74
N SER A 57 -4.40 -11.01 -9.83
CA SER A 57 -3.00 -11.47 -9.84
C SER A 57 -2.05 -10.48 -9.18
N ILE A 58 -2.41 -9.20 -9.08
CA ILE A 58 -1.56 -8.13 -8.54
C ILE A 58 -1.77 -7.99 -7.03
N LEU A 59 -3.02 -7.80 -6.59
CA LEU A 59 -3.37 -7.65 -5.17
C LEU A 59 -4.48 -8.64 -4.77
N PRO A 60 -4.14 -9.91 -4.55
CA PRO A 60 -5.15 -10.96 -4.33
C PRO A 60 -5.97 -10.81 -3.04
N ASN A 61 -5.43 -10.13 -2.02
CA ASN A 61 -6.05 -10.00 -0.69
C ASN A 61 -6.15 -8.55 -0.21
N SER A 62 -5.91 -7.58 -1.09
CA SER A 62 -5.82 -6.17 -0.74
C SER A 62 -6.53 -5.32 -1.77
N VAL A 63 -7.16 -4.23 -1.32
CA VAL A 63 -7.83 -3.25 -2.20
C VAL A 63 -7.13 -1.91 -2.08
N LEU A 64 -6.79 -1.30 -3.23
CA LEU A 64 -6.35 0.08 -3.31
C LEU A 64 -7.54 1.02 -3.12
N LYS A 65 -7.39 1.98 -2.21
CA LYS A 65 -8.26 3.14 -2.08
C LYS A 65 -7.45 4.40 -2.30
N THR A 66 -7.80 5.12 -3.34
CA THR A 66 -7.28 6.46 -3.62
C THR A 66 -7.94 7.46 -2.67
N TYR A 67 -7.12 8.34 -2.10
CA TYR A 67 -7.54 9.46 -1.28
C TYR A 67 -7.12 10.74 -2.00
N LYS A 68 -8.08 11.66 -2.16
CA LYS A 68 -7.88 12.92 -2.83
C LYS A 68 -7.87 14.07 -1.83
N GLU A 69 -6.91 14.96 -1.97
CA GLU A 69 -6.88 16.25 -1.29
C GLU A 69 -6.58 17.30 -2.37
N ILE A 70 -7.55 18.18 -2.63
CA ILE A 70 -7.43 19.26 -3.63
C ILE A 70 -6.92 20.48 -2.88
N HIS A 71 -5.76 21.00 -3.27
CA HIS A 71 -5.16 22.16 -2.63
C HIS A 71 -5.25 23.40 -3.53
N GLU A 72 -5.49 24.56 -2.91
CA GLU A 72 -5.40 25.86 -3.58
C GLU A 72 -3.93 26.28 -3.72
N PRO A 73 -3.52 26.82 -4.89
CA PRO A 73 -2.11 27.02 -5.26
C PRO A 73 -1.33 28.03 -4.40
N ASP A 74 -1.99 28.84 -3.55
CA ASP A 74 -1.36 29.95 -2.83
C ASP A 74 -1.13 29.70 -1.32
N ASN A 75 -1.30 28.47 -0.83
CA ASN A 75 -1.19 28.18 0.60
C ASN A 75 -0.07 27.17 0.93
N CYS A 76 1.19 27.59 0.73
CA CYS A 76 2.40 26.81 1.04
C CYS A 76 2.54 26.35 2.51
N PHE A 77 1.67 26.80 3.42
CA PHE A 77 1.70 26.48 4.85
C PHE A 77 0.92 25.22 5.23
N GLU A 78 0.09 24.66 4.34
CA GLU A 78 -0.75 23.50 4.67
C GLU A 78 -0.14 22.14 4.31
N VAL A 79 0.79 22.09 3.34
CA VAL A 79 1.47 20.85 2.91
C VAL A 79 2.24 20.17 4.05
N SER A 80 2.55 20.94 5.07
CA SER A 80 3.66 20.62 5.91
C SER A 80 3.32 20.20 7.35
N LYS A 81 2.10 20.49 7.80
CA LYS A 81 1.66 20.14 9.16
C LYS A 81 1.35 18.66 9.36
N LYS A 82 1.58 17.83 8.33
CA LYS A 82 1.64 16.37 8.44
C LYS A 82 2.96 15.82 7.89
N GLY A 83 4.06 16.50 8.22
CA GLY A 83 5.42 16.01 8.04
C GLY A 83 6.29 16.95 7.22
N ILE A 84 6.80 17.99 7.90
CA ILE A 84 7.82 18.97 7.49
C ILE A 84 7.26 20.23 6.82
N CYS A 85 7.30 21.31 7.66
CA CYS A 85 6.86 22.75 7.69
C CYS A 85 5.51 23.11 8.41
#